data_AF-A0AAD9LGM5-F1
#
_entry.id   AF-A0AAD9LGM5-F1
#
_cell.length_a   1.000
_cell.length_b   1.000
_cell.length_c   1.000
_cell.angle_alpha   90.00
_cell.angle_beta   90.00
_cell.angle_gamma   90.00
#
_symmetry.space_group_name_H-M   'P 1'
#
loop_
_entity.id
_entity.type
_entity.pdbx_description
1 polymer ?
#
loop_
_entity_poly.entity_id
_entity_poly.type
_entity_poly.pdbx_seq_one_letter_code
_entity_poly.pdbx_strand_id
1 'polypeptide(L)'
;MTVGTAARLTVTPPDRGSFPLDHEGLCKELSEKYVKCIGNLKGNALECRHLAAQYMQCRIDNKLLAEEPLTNFGFRERDINPNASANTPEQPVAGKDLMCPRDQRKEARGFVAGGAVVEKYAKEQSYLSKLLSKILN
;
A
#
# COMPACT_ATOMS: atom_id res chain seq x y z
N MET A 1 -28.77 20.41 -29.49
CA MET A 1 -27.81 20.02 -28.43
C MET A 1 -28.29 18.70 -27.83
N THR A 2 -27.82 17.57 -28.35
CA THR A 2 -28.16 16.24 -27.80
C THR A 2 -27.19 15.94 -26.67
N VAL A 3 -27.69 15.92 -25.44
CA VAL A 3 -26.91 15.49 -24.27
C VAL A 3 -26.76 13.98 -24.38
N GLY A 4 -25.55 13.51 -24.69
CA GLY A 4 -25.23 12.10 -24.73
C GLY A 4 -25.43 11.47 -23.35
N THR A 5 -26.36 10.53 -23.25
CA THR A 5 -26.58 9.69 -22.07
C THR A 5 -25.39 8.74 -21.92
N ALA A 6 -24.35 9.16 -21.18
CA ALA A 6 -23.31 8.26 -20.73
C ALA A 6 -23.92 7.22 -19.79
N ALA A 7 -23.65 5.94 -20.03
CA ALA A 7 -24.08 4.86 -19.16
C ALA A 7 -23.55 5.11 -17.74
N ARG A 8 -24.41 4.97 -16.72
CA ARG A 8 -23.98 5.02 -15.31
C ARG A 8 -22.94 3.93 -15.10
N LEU A 9 -21.70 4.34 -14.86
CA LEU A 9 -20.67 3.43 -14.38
C LEU A 9 -21.05 3.01 -12.96
N THR A 10 -21.47 1.76 -12.78
CA THR A 10 -21.58 1.16 -11.47
C THR A 10 -20.17 0.87 -10.97
N VAL A 11 -19.62 1.81 -10.20
CA VAL A 11 -18.29 1.66 -9.62
C VAL A 11 -18.38 0.70 -8.44
N THR A 12 -17.69 -0.43 -8.52
CA THR A 12 -17.53 -1.34 -7.39
C THR A 12 -16.69 -0.62 -6.33
N PRO A 13 -17.19 -0.45 -5.09
CA PRO A 13 -16.41 0.20 -4.05
C PRO A 13 -15.16 -0.63 -3.72
N PRO A 14 -14.06 0.00 -3.31
CA PRO A 14 -12.89 -0.72 -2.83
C PRO A 14 -13.24 -1.49 -1.55
N ASP A 15 -12.74 -2.71 -1.41
CA ASP A 15 -13.00 -3.56 -0.24
C ASP A 15 -12.64 -2.89 1.09
N ARG A 16 -11.57 -2.10 1.07
CA ARG A 16 -11.05 -1.42 2.25
C ARG A 16 -11.67 -0.03 2.47
N GLY A 17 -12.65 0.35 1.65
CA GLY A 17 -13.27 1.66 1.69
C GLY A 17 -12.30 2.79 1.31
N SER A 18 -12.75 4.03 1.55
CA SER A 18 -11.90 5.22 1.48
C SER A 18 -11.13 5.39 2.79
N PHE A 19 -9.84 5.77 2.73
CA PHE A 19 -9.06 6.08 3.92
C PHE A 19 -9.76 7.16 4.78
N PRO A 20 -10.06 6.90 6.07
CA PRO A 20 -10.65 7.89 6.96
C PRO A 20 -9.76 9.13 7.07
N LEU A 21 -10.34 10.33 7.05
CA LEU A 21 -9.59 11.56 7.33
C LEU A 21 -9.50 11.79 8.84
N ASP A 22 -8.34 12.25 9.29
CA ASP A 22 -8.13 12.68 10.68
C ASP A 22 -8.69 14.09 10.88
N HIS A 23 -10.01 14.19 11.07
CA HIS A 23 -10.69 15.47 11.23
C HIS A 23 -10.36 16.17 12.54
N GLU A 24 -10.17 15.40 13.61
CA GLU A 24 -9.88 15.89 14.96
C GLU A 24 -8.39 16.17 15.17
N GLY A 25 -7.53 15.72 14.25
CA GLY A 25 -6.09 15.95 14.29
C GLY A 25 -5.39 15.12 15.37
N LEU A 26 -5.94 13.96 15.75
CA LEU A 26 -5.42 13.11 16.82
C LEU A 26 -3.98 12.66 16.55
N CYS A 27 -3.62 12.48 15.27
CA CYS A 27 -2.28 12.05 14.85
C CYS A 27 -1.51 13.16 14.12
N LYS A 28 -1.98 14.42 14.19
CA LYS A 28 -1.40 15.55 13.46
C LYS A 28 0.04 15.85 13.86
N GLU A 29 0.38 15.76 15.15
CA GLU A 29 1.74 16.05 15.60
C GLU A 29 2.78 15.09 15.00
N LEU A 30 2.43 13.80 14.92
CA LEU A 30 3.29 12.77 14.34
C LEU A 30 3.38 12.94 12.82
N SER A 31 2.27 13.31 12.16
CA SER A 31 2.26 13.59 10.73
C SER A 31 3.18 14.76 10.38
N GLU A 32 3.13 15.84 11.16
CA GLU A 32 4.00 17.00 10.98
C GLU A 32 5.47 16.66 11.23
N LYS A 33 5.79 15.89 12.27
CA LYS A 33 7.15 15.43 12.54
C LYS A 33 7.70 14.62 11.37
N TYR A 34 6.90 13.70 10.82
CA TYR A 34 7.28 12.91 9.66
C TYR A 34 7.52 13.76 8.41
N VAL A 35 6.60 14.67 8.07
CA VAL A 35 6.74 15.55 6.90
C VAL A 35 7.94 16.50 7.04
N LYS A 36 8.17 17.05 8.24
CA LYS A 36 9.35 17.87 8.54
C LYS A 36 10.65 17.09 8.34
N CYS A 37 10.70 15.83 8.79
CA CYS A 37 11.85 14.95 8.56
C CYS A 37 12.14 14.75 7.07
N ILE A 38 11.12 14.43 6.26
CA ILE A 38 11.29 14.27 4.80
C ILE A 38 11.80 15.56 4.16
N GLY A 39 11.23 16.71 4.56
CA GLY A 39 11.65 18.02 4.07
C GLY A 39 13.12 18.31 4.36
N ASN A 40 13.57 18.04 5.59
CA ASN A 40 14.95 18.25 6.01
C ASN A 40 15.95 17.34 5.26
N LEU A 41 15.52 16.12 4.92
CA LEU A 41 16.34 15.13 4.22
C LEU A 41 16.14 15.16 2.70
N LYS A 42 15.67 16.29 2.15
CA LYS A 42 15.52 16.54 0.71
C LYS A 42 14.70 15.45 0.00
N GLY A 43 13.67 14.94 0.65
CA GLY A 43 12.80 13.90 0.10
C GLY A 43 13.22 12.46 0.42
N ASN A 44 14.32 12.23 1.17
CA ASN A 44 14.70 10.88 1.57
C ASN A 44 13.78 10.35 2.69
N ALA A 45 12.72 9.64 2.30
CA ALA A 45 11.75 9.06 3.23
C ALA A 45 12.27 7.83 3.99
N LEU A 46 13.36 7.20 3.54
CA LEU A 46 13.87 5.96 4.15
C LEU A 46 14.42 6.20 5.57
N GLU A 47 15.08 7.34 5.78
CA GLU A 47 15.60 7.74 7.09
C GLU A 47 14.49 8.13 8.09
N CYS A 48 13.32 8.53 7.58
CA CYS A 48 12.17 8.94 8.38
C CYS A 48 11.18 7.80 8.66
N ARG A 49 11.53 6.54 8.34
CA ARG A 49 10.62 5.40 8.46
C ARG A 49 10.11 5.15 9.86
N HIS A 50 10.92 5.42 10.89
CA HIS A 50 10.50 5.29 12.28
C HIS A 50 9.37 6.27 12.65
N LEU A 51 9.41 7.51 12.13
CA LEU A 51 8.33 8.49 12.31
C LEU A 51 7.08 8.08 11.53
N ALA A 52 7.25 7.51 10.34
CA ALA A 52 6.14 6.96 9.58
C ALA A 52 5.46 5.80 10.32
N ALA A 53 6.23 4.89 10.94
CA ALA A 53 5.71 3.79 11.73
C ALA A 53 4.89 4.29 12.93
N GLN A 54 5.42 5.26 13.68
CA GLN A 54 4.70 5.90 14.80
C GLN A 54 3.40 6.58 14.35
N TYR A 55 3.44 7.30 13.23
CA TYR A 55 2.25 7.95 12.67
C TYR A 55 1.18 6.94 12.27
N MET A 56 1.56 5.83 11.61
CA MET A 56 0.63 4.77 11.25
C MET A 56 0.05 4.07 12.48
N GLN A 57 0.87 3.80 13.50
CA GLN A 57 0.40 3.21 14.75
C GLN A 57 -0.65 4.09 15.42
N CYS A 58 -0.41 5.40 15.52
CA CYS A 58 -1.39 6.34 16.06
C CYS A 58 -2.74 6.25 15.32
N ARG A 59 -2.73 6.12 14.00
CA ARG A 59 -3.97 6.01 13.22
C ARG A 59 -4.70 4.69 13.47
N ILE A 60 -3.98 3.60 13.68
CA ILE A 60 -4.57 2.31 14.06
C ILE A 60 -5.23 2.42 15.43
N ASP A 61 -4.51 2.95 16.42
CA ASP A 61 -4.97 3.07 17.80
C ASP A 61 -6.23 3.96 17.92
N ASN A 62 -6.32 5.00 17.08
CA ASN A 62 -7.47 5.91 17.02
C ASN A 62 -8.56 5.48 16.02
N LYS A 63 -8.50 4.25 15.46
CA LYS A 63 -9.49 3.73 14.50
C LYS A 63 -9.63 4.58 13.22
N LEU A 64 -8.58 5.34 12.87
CA LEU A 64 -8.44 6.10 11.62
C LEU A 64 -7.80 5.24 10.50
N LEU A 65 -7.42 4.01 10.83
CA LEU A 65 -6.93 2.98 9.94
C LEU A 65 -7.42 1.61 10.44
N ALA A 66 -7.62 0.66 9.53
CA ALA A 66 -7.96 -0.71 9.90
C ALA A 66 -6.83 -1.36 10.72
N GLU A 67 -7.22 -2.23 11.68
CA GLU A 67 -6.29 -2.99 12.49
C GLU A 67 -5.48 -3.97 11.61
N GLU A 68 -4.23 -3.62 11.32
CA GLU A 68 -3.28 -4.42 10.56
C GLU A 68 -1.89 -4.27 11.18
N PRO A 69 -1.05 -5.32 11.22
CA PRO A 69 0.29 -5.22 11.76
C PRO A 69 1.17 -4.31 10.89
N LEU A 70 2.04 -3.52 11.52
CA LEU A 70 2.96 -2.59 10.84
C LEU A 70 3.87 -3.28 9.82
N THR A 71 4.18 -4.56 10.02
CA THR A 71 4.94 -5.38 9.07
C THR A 71 4.25 -5.54 7.72
N ASN A 72 2.91 -5.58 7.67
CA ASN A 72 2.14 -5.64 6.42
C ASN A 72 2.21 -4.33 5.63
N PHE A 73 2.48 -3.21 6.32
CA PHE A 73 2.77 -1.92 5.68
C PHE A 73 4.25 -1.80 5.25
N GLY A 74 5.02 -2.87 5.45
CA GLY A 74 6.42 -2.97 5.06
C GLY A 74 7.39 -2.39 6.09
N PHE A 75 6.97 -2.08 7.32
CA PHE A 75 7.87 -1.65 8.39
C PHE A 75 8.67 -2.83 8.95
N ARG A 76 9.96 -2.60 9.20
CA ARG A 76 10.85 -3.55 9.88
C ARG A 76 10.78 -3.34 11.39
N GLU A 77 11.25 -4.32 12.16
CA GLU A 77 11.28 -4.20 13.63
C GLU A 77 12.06 -2.96 14.10
N ARG A 78 13.20 -2.69 13.46
CA ARG A 78 14.01 -1.47 13.67
C ARG A 78 13.27 -0.15 13.38
N ASP A 79 12.26 -0.18 12.52
CA ASP A 79 11.44 1.00 12.22
C ASP A 79 10.39 1.22 13.33
N ILE A 80 9.88 0.13 13.90
CA ILE A 80 8.82 0.15 14.94
C ILE A 80 9.43 0.48 16.31
N ASN A 81 10.53 -0.18 16.65
CA ASN A 81 11.26 0.00 17.89
C ASN A 81 12.72 0.37 17.60
N PRO A 82 13.07 1.67 17.55
CA PRO A 82 14.44 2.10 17.28
C PRO A 82 15.42 1.73 18.40
N ASN A 83 14.92 1.34 19.59
CA ASN A 83 15.72 0.93 20.74
C ASN A 83 15.82 -0.61 20.88
N ALA A 84 15.09 -1.38 20.07
CA ALA A 84 15.27 -2.82 20.03
C ALA A 84 16.64 -3.14 19.41
N SER A 85 17.55 -3.62 20.24
CA SER A 85 18.88 -4.11 19.82
C SER A 85 18.77 -5.02 18.60
N ALA A 86 19.67 -4.82 17.64
CA ALA A 86 19.79 -5.52 16.36
C ALA A 86 20.17 -7.01 16.48
N ASN A 87 19.58 -7.75 17.42
CA ASN A 87 19.86 -9.16 17.67
C ASN A 87 18.86 -10.12 17.01
N THR A 88 17.90 -9.61 16.23
CA THR A 88 17.14 -10.46 15.33
C THR A 88 17.88 -10.50 14.00
N PRO A 89 18.43 -11.64 13.56
CA PRO A 89 19.01 -11.73 12.22
C PRO A 89 17.94 -11.26 11.24
N GLU A 90 18.27 -10.25 10.41
CA GLU A 90 17.48 -9.88 9.24
C GLU A 90 17.42 -11.15 8.38
N GLN A 91 16.41 -12.00 8.61
CA GLN A 91 16.19 -13.14 7.74
C GLN A 91 15.70 -12.54 6.44
N PRO A 92 16.47 -12.66 5.33
CA PRO A 92 15.96 -12.31 4.03
C PRO A 92 14.72 -13.18 3.82
N VAL A 93 13.54 -12.56 3.89
CA VAL A 93 12.28 -13.23 3.57
C VAL A 93 12.44 -13.64 2.11
N ALA A 94 12.57 -14.94 1.86
CA ALA A 94 12.81 -15.43 0.51
C ALA A 94 11.69 -14.92 -0.40
N GLY A 95 11.99 -14.59 -1.66
CA GLY A 95 11.00 -14.04 -2.62
C GLY A 95 9.67 -14.81 -2.69
N LYS A 96 9.73 -16.12 -2.41
CA LYS A 96 8.59 -17.05 -2.33
C LYS A 96 7.68 -16.83 -1.11
N ASP A 97 8.20 -16.28 -0.02
CA ASP A 97 7.49 -16.03 1.24
C ASP A 97 7.05 -14.56 1.37
N LEU A 98 7.54 -13.66 0.48
CA LEU A 98 7.16 -12.25 0.41
C LEU A 98 5.75 -12.02 -0.15
N MET A 99 5.27 -12.91 -1.01
CA MET A 99 3.95 -12.83 -1.63
C MET A 99 3.31 -14.22 -1.61
N CYS A 100 2.23 -14.37 -0.84
CA CYS A 100 1.39 -15.55 -0.95
C CYS A 100 0.86 -15.69 -2.40
N PRO A 101 0.56 -16.92 -2.84
CA PRO A 101 -0.11 -17.17 -4.12
C PRO A 101 -1.29 -16.21 -4.31
N ARG A 102 -1.53 -15.77 -5.55
CA ARG A 102 -2.56 -14.75 -5.84
C ARG A 102 -3.92 -15.11 -5.25
N ASP A 103 -4.22 -16.40 -5.27
CA ASP A 103 -5.47 -17.00 -4.80
C ASP A 103 -5.62 -16.94 -3.27
N GLN A 104 -4.51 -16.81 -2.56
CA GLN A 104 -4.44 -16.66 -1.10
C GLN A 104 -4.34 -15.20 -0.65
N ARG A 105 -4.14 -14.23 -1.57
CA ARG A 105 -4.13 -12.81 -1.23
C ARG A 105 -5.51 -12.35 -0.78
N LYS A 106 -5.55 -11.40 0.16
CA LYS A 106 -6.80 -10.73 0.57
C LYS A 106 -7.51 -10.08 -0.63
N GLU A 107 -6.76 -9.69 -1.67
CA GLU A 107 -7.25 -9.20 -2.97
C GLU A 107 -8.10 -10.23 -3.76
N ALA A 108 -7.96 -11.53 -3.50
CA ALA A 108 -8.81 -12.54 -4.14
C ALA A 108 -10.21 -12.59 -3.51
N ARG A 109 -10.38 -12.03 -2.31
CA ARG A 109 -11.65 -11.99 -1.59
C ARG A 109 -12.50 -10.75 -1.93
N GLY A 110 -11.97 -9.81 -2.73
CA GLY A 110 -12.74 -8.67 -3.24
C GLY A 110 -11.95 -7.67 -4.11
N PHE A 111 -12.50 -6.48 -4.32
CA PHE A 111 -11.92 -5.45 -5.18
C PHE A 111 -10.93 -4.53 -4.43
N VAL A 112 -9.63 -4.71 -4.67
CA VAL A 112 -8.57 -3.77 -4.26
C VAL A 112 -8.27 -2.79 -5.39
N ALA A 113 -8.40 -1.49 -5.11
CA ALA A 113 -8.15 -0.43 -6.08
C ALA A 113 -6.73 -0.52 -6.65
N GLY A 114 -6.60 -0.45 -7.98
CA GLY A 114 -5.32 -0.59 -8.69
C GLY A 114 -4.96 -2.02 -9.11
N GLY A 115 -5.57 -3.07 -8.54
CA GLY A 115 -5.29 -4.47 -8.90
C GLY A 115 -5.56 -4.78 -10.37
N ALA A 116 -6.68 -4.28 -10.91
CA ALA A 116 -7.04 -4.45 -12.32
C ALA A 116 -6.06 -3.75 -13.29
N VAL A 117 -5.43 -2.64 -12.87
CA VAL A 117 -4.44 -1.91 -13.68
C VAL A 117 -3.13 -2.71 -13.75
N VAL A 118 -2.66 -3.23 -12.61
CA VAL A 118 -1.44 -4.04 -12.52
C VAL A 118 -1.60 -5.35 -13.31
N GLU A 119 -2.77 -5.99 -13.24
CA GLU A 119 -3.03 -7.23 -13.96
C GLU A 119 -3.08 -7.05 -15.47
N LYS A 120 -3.71 -5.97 -15.95
CA LYS A 120 -3.67 -5.62 -17.38
C LYS A 120 -2.25 -5.32 -17.84
N TYR A 121 -1.50 -4.52 -17.09
CA TYR A 121 -0.11 -4.20 -17.41
C TYR A 121 0.78 -5.45 -17.49
N ALA A 122 0.68 -6.36 -16.52
CA ALA A 122 1.42 -7.62 -16.51
C ALA A 122 1.03 -8.53 -17.70
N LYS A 123 -0.25 -8.57 -18.05
CA LYS A 123 -0.76 -9.37 -19.19
C LYS A 123 -0.31 -8.78 -20.53
N GLU A 124 -0.28 -7.46 -20.69
CA GLU A 124 0.17 -6.79 -21.91
C GLU A 124 1.69 -6.90 -22.10
N GLN A 125 2.47 -6.95 -21.03
CA GLN A 125 3.92 -7.13 -21.11
C GLN A 125 4.37 -8.57 -21.30
N SER A 126 3.48 -9.55 -21.09
CA SER A 126 3.81 -10.97 -21.22
C SER A 126 4.30 -11.30 -22.63
N TYR A 127 5.35 -12.12 -22.73
CA TYR A 127 5.89 -12.56 -24.02
C TYR A 127 4.85 -13.35 -24.83
N LEU A 128 4.02 -14.15 -24.17
CA LEU A 128 2.95 -14.95 -24.78
C LEU A 128 1.86 -14.09 -25.42
N SER A 129 1.42 -13.02 -24.76
CA SER A 129 0.44 -12.10 -25.34
C SER A 129 1.01 -11.36 -26.55
N LYS A 130 2.29 -10.94 -26.50
CA LYS A 130 3.00 -10.32 -27.64
C LYS A 130 3.23 -11.28 -28.81
N LEU A 131 3.46 -12.57 -28.53
CA LEU A 131 3.61 -13.60 -29.55
C LEU A 131 2.27 -13.90 -30.22
N LEU A 132 1.21 -14.06 -29.43
CA LEU A 132 -0.15 -14.29 -29.94
C LEU A 132 -0.65 -13.11 -30.79
N SER A 133 -0.39 -11.87 -30.38
CA SER A 133 -0.73 -10.70 -31.19
C SER A 133 0.05 -10.61 -32.51
N LYS A 134 1.21 -11.24 -32.62
CA LYS A 134 1.99 -11.33 -33.88
C LYS A 134 1.54 -12.47 -34.80
N ILE A 135 0.83 -13.47 -34.27
CA ILE A 135 0.32 -14.61 -35.04
C ILE A 135 -1.09 -14.32 -35.58
N LEU A 136 -1.85 -13.47 -34.90
CA LEU A 136 -3.24 -13.09 -35.25
C LEU A 136 -3.35 -11.80 -36.08
N ASN A 137 -2.23 -11.22 -36.52
CA ASN A 137 -2.17 -10.02 -37.36
C ASN A 137 -1.46 -10.32 -38.69
#